data_AF-A0A7C6HRW6-F1
#
_entry.id   AF-A0A7C6HRW6-F1
#
_cell.length_a   1.000
_cell.length_b   1.000
_cell.length_c   1.000
_cell.angle_alpha   90.00
_cell.angle_beta   90.00
_cell.angle_gamma   90.00
#
_symmetry.space_group_name_H-M   'P 1'
#
loop_
_entity.id
_entity.type
_entity.pdbx_description
1 polymer ?
#
loop_
_entity_poly.entity_id
_entity_poly.type
_entity_poly.pdbx_seq_one_letter_code
_entity_poly.pdbx_strand_id
1 'polypeptide(L)'
;MAVIATDVAVELGRPTPLPQSESDRYSSWIDRAERMIRRRATSLGVAWDDVDPDTLDDVVLLAVTRHARNPDGIESYDVSVDDAREMRRYRSGSGELTITDQWWGWLFPGSVSGAFSVRPYGEPDGVSDLAGWP
;
A
#
# COMPACT_ATOMS: atom_id res chain seq x y z
N MET A 1 -16.29 4.55 9.16
CA MET A 1 -14.96 4.69 9.78
C MET A 1 -15.16 5.21 11.19
N ALA A 2 -14.76 4.42 12.19
CA ALA A 2 -14.93 4.74 13.61
C ALA A 2 -13.63 5.13 14.32
N VAL A 3 -12.46 4.94 13.70
CA VAL A 3 -11.14 5.22 14.31
C VAL A 3 -10.97 6.70 14.67
N ILE A 4 -10.56 6.96 15.92
CA ILE A 4 -10.25 8.30 16.43
C ILE A 4 -8.81 8.38 16.99
N ALA A 5 -8.34 9.61 17.24
CA ALA A 5 -7.01 9.87 17.78
C ALA A 5 -6.72 9.14 19.11
N THR A 6 -7.75 8.93 19.94
CA THR A 6 -7.62 8.18 21.20
C THR A 6 -7.29 6.71 20.96
N ASP A 7 -7.83 6.08 19.91
CA ASP A 7 -7.55 4.67 19.59
C ASP A 7 -6.09 4.51 19.19
N VAL A 8 -5.57 5.44 18.38
CA VAL A 8 -4.14 5.51 18.03
C VAL A 8 -3.27 5.68 19.28
N ALA A 9 -3.69 6.51 20.24
CA ALA A 9 -2.96 6.68 21.50
C ALA A 9 -2.88 5.38 22.30
N VAL A 10 -4.01 4.66 22.42
CA VAL A 10 -4.12 3.39 23.12
C VAL A 10 -3.20 2.35 22.47
N GLU A 11 -3.23 2.23 21.14
CA GLU A 11 -2.39 1.30 20.37
C GLU A 11 -0.88 1.62 20.46
N LEU A 12 -0.55 2.91 20.63
CA LEU A 12 0.83 3.36 20.89
C LEU A 12 1.25 3.20 22.37
N GLY A 13 0.35 2.77 23.26
CA GLY A 13 0.61 2.72 24.70
C GLY A 13 0.83 4.10 25.32
N ARG A 14 0.29 5.16 24.71
CA ARG A 14 0.40 6.54 25.19
C ARG A 14 -0.68 6.86 26.22
N PRO A 15 -0.37 7.69 27.23
CA PRO A 15 -1.35 8.13 28.21
C PRO A 15 -2.43 8.99 27.53
N THR A 16 -3.68 8.77 27.94
CA THR A 16 -4.83 9.57 27.54
C THR A 16 -5.31 10.40 28.76
N PRO A 17 -5.87 11.61 28.56
CA PRO A 17 -6.11 12.28 27.28
C PRO A 17 -4.82 12.81 26.63
N LEU A 18 -4.77 12.79 25.30
CA LEU A 18 -3.68 13.37 24.53
C LEU A 18 -3.69 14.91 24.61
N PRO A 19 -2.52 15.56 24.53
CA PRO A 19 -2.45 16.99 24.23
C PRO A 19 -3.17 17.30 22.91
N GLN A 20 -3.84 18.46 22.82
CA GLN A 20 -4.61 18.85 21.61
C GLN A 20 -3.78 18.75 20.34
N SER A 21 -2.52 19.19 20.37
CA SER A 21 -1.62 19.17 19.22
C SER A 21 -1.22 17.76 18.78
N GLU A 22 -1.28 16.75 19.65
CA GLU A 22 -1.09 15.34 19.26
C GLU A 22 -2.39 14.76 18.70
N SER A 23 -3.53 15.06 19.34
CA SER A 23 -4.85 14.69 18.82
C SER A 23 -5.07 15.19 17.40
N ASP A 24 -4.73 16.46 17.12
CA ASP A 24 -4.86 17.07 15.80
C ASP A 24 -3.97 16.40 14.75
N ARG A 25 -2.75 15.98 15.13
CA ARG A 25 -1.85 15.25 14.22
C ARG A 25 -2.43 13.89 13.87
N TYR A 26 -2.89 13.13 14.86
CA TYR A 26 -3.45 11.80 14.62
C TYR A 26 -4.72 11.89 13.78
N SER A 27 -5.62 12.83 14.06
CA SER A 27 -6.79 13.08 13.22
C SER A 27 -6.41 13.43 11.77
N SER A 28 -5.41 14.30 11.58
CA SER A 28 -4.92 14.64 10.23
C SER A 28 -4.37 13.42 9.46
N TRP A 29 -3.69 12.51 10.16
CA TRP A 29 -3.16 11.28 9.58
C TRP A 29 -4.26 10.25 9.28
N ILE A 30 -5.26 10.11 10.16
CA ILE A 30 -6.47 9.29 9.94
C ILE A 30 -7.18 9.77 8.67
N ASP A 31 -7.46 11.07 8.56
CA ASP A 31 -8.11 11.64 7.37
C ASP A 31 -7.29 11.43 6.09
N ARG A 32 -5.96 11.50 6.19
CA ARG A 32 -5.07 11.25 5.04
C ARG A 32 -5.13 9.78 4.61
N ALA A 33 -5.10 8.85 5.55
CA ALA A 33 -5.22 7.42 5.27
C ALA A 33 -6.56 7.11 4.59
N GLU A 34 -7.68 7.62 5.13
CA GLU A 34 -9.01 7.43 4.53
C GLU A 34 -9.07 7.97 3.09
N ARG A 35 -8.51 9.17 2.85
CA ARG A 35 -8.43 9.72 1.48
C ARG A 35 -7.60 8.86 0.53
N MET A 36 -6.51 8.26 1.00
CA MET A 36 -5.69 7.35 0.20
C MET A 36 -6.48 6.09 -0.19
N ILE A 37 -7.21 5.51 0.78
CA ILE A 37 -8.03 4.32 0.55
C ILE A 37 -9.18 4.63 -0.41
N ARG A 38 -9.89 5.75 -0.23
CA ARG A 38 -10.94 6.21 -1.16
C ARG A 38 -10.43 6.34 -2.59
N ARG A 39 -9.28 7.00 -2.79
CA ARG A 39 -8.67 7.15 -4.13
C ARG A 39 -8.34 5.79 -4.73
N ARG A 40 -7.85 4.85 -3.93
CA ARG A 40 -7.56 3.49 -4.38
C ARG A 40 -8.83 2.73 -4.75
N ALA A 41 -9.87 2.77 -3.92
CA ALA A 41 -11.18 2.17 -4.22
C ALA A 41 -11.74 2.70 -5.55
N THR A 42 -11.73 4.03 -5.74
CA THR A 42 -12.13 4.66 -7.01
C THR A 42 -11.30 4.16 -8.19
N SER A 43 -9.98 4.04 -8.03
CA SER A 43 -9.10 3.54 -9.11
C SER A 43 -9.36 2.07 -9.48
N LEU A 44 -9.88 1.28 -8.54
CA LEU A 44 -10.23 -0.13 -8.72
C LEU A 44 -11.69 -0.33 -9.14
N GLY A 45 -12.49 0.74 -9.22
CA GLY A 45 -13.92 0.66 -9.51
C GLY A 45 -14.75 0.03 -8.37
N VAL A 46 -14.21 -0.02 -7.16
CA VAL A 46 -14.89 -0.53 -5.96
C VAL A 46 -15.70 0.61 -5.34
N ALA A 47 -16.99 0.39 -5.09
CA ALA A 47 -17.80 1.39 -4.39
C ALA A 47 -17.32 1.52 -2.94
N TRP A 48 -17.41 2.72 -2.36
CA TRP A 48 -16.96 2.93 -0.98
C TRP A 48 -17.75 2.07 0.02
N ASP A 49 -19.03 1.83 -0.25
CA ASP A 49 -19.90 1.01 0.59
C ASP A 49 -19.58 -0.50 0.50
N ASP A 50 -18.81 -0.93 -0.51
CA ASP A 50 -18.36 -2.32 -0.64
C ASP A 50 -17.07 -2.59 0.16
N VAL A 51 -16.42 -1.55 0.70
CA VAL A 51 -15.24 -1.70 1.55
C VAL A 51 -15.70 -2.11 2.95
N ASP A 52 -15.21 -3.27 3.40
CA ASP A 52 -15.52 -3.78 4.74
C ASP A 52 -15.11 -2.75 5.82
N PRO A 53 -16.06 -2.27 6.66
CA PRO A 53 -15.81 -1.18 7.57
C PRO A 53 -14.85 -1.55 8.70
N ASP A 54 -14.86 -2.80 9.15
CA ASP A 54 -13.97 -3.28 10.22
C ASP A 54 -12.53 -3.36 9.69
N THR A 55 -12.34 -3.92 8.50
CA THR A 55 -11.03 -3.97 7.82
C THR A 55 -10.50 -2.57 7.51
N LEU A 56 -11.39 -1.63 7.13
CA LEU A 56 -11.04 -0.23 6.93
C LEU A 56 -10.47 0.40 8.21
N ASP A 57 -11.18 0.21 9.32
CA ASP A 57 -10.78 0.76 10.61
C ASP A 57 -9.44 0.16 11.08
N ASP A 58 -9.26 -1.16 10.94
CA ASP A 58 -7.99 -1.83 11.26
C ASP A 58 -6.81 -1.31 10.43
N VAL A 59 -6.99 -1.18 9.11
CA VAL A 59 -5.90 -0.71 8.23
C VAL A 59 -5.55 0.76 8.50
N VAL A 60 -6.54 1.62 8.76
CA VAL A 60 -6.30 3.02 9.12
C VAL A 60 -5.54 3.10 10.45
N LEU A 61 -5.98 2.36 11.47
CA LEU A 61 -5.32 2.33 12.78
C LEU A 61 -3.86 1.86 12.67
N LEU A 62 -3.62 0.76 11.96
CA LEU A 62 -2.27 0.21 11.77
C LEU A 62 -1.37 1.15 10.97
N ALA A 63 -1.87 1.77 9.91
CA ALA A 63 -1.10 2.70 9.09
C ALA A 63 -0.69 3.95 9.87
N VAL A 64 -1.62 4.54 10.62
CA VAL A 64 -1.35 5.72 11.43
C VAL A 64 -0.42 5.38 12.59
N THR A 65 -0.62 4.23 13.25
CA THR A 65 0.27 3.76 14.34
C THR A 65 1.69 3.52 13.84
N ARG A 66 1.86 2.86 12.68
CA ARG A 66 3.17 2.67 12.06
C ARG A 66 3.84 4.00 11.74
N HIS A 67 3.08 4.92 11.14
CA HIS A 67 3.59 6.24 10.81
C HIS A 67 3.99 7.05 12.06
N ALA A 68 3.19 6.97 13.14
CA ALA A 68 3.49 7.63 14.40
C ALA A 68 4.74 7.08 15.11
N ARG A 69 5.05 5.78 14.95
CA ARG A 69 6.26 5.14 15.50
C ARG A 69 7.52 5.52 14.73
N ASN A 70 7.43 5.74 13.42
CA ASN A 70 8.55 6.12 12.57
C ASN A 70 8.17 7.26 11.60
N PRO A 71 7.98 8.49 12.13
CA PRO A 71 7.51 9.60 11.32
C PRO A 71 8.54 10.02 10.27
N ASP A 72 9.83 9.74 10.46
CA ASP A 72 10.90 10.09 9.51
C ASP A 72 11.10 9.05 8.40
N GLY A 73 10.37 7.91 8.43
CA GLY A 73 10.38 6.92 7.36
C GLY A 73 11.71 6.19 7.17
N ILE A 74 12.57 6.14 8.19
CA ILE A 74 13.83 5.41 8.12
C ILE A 74 13.53 3.92 8.31
N GLU A 75 13.31 3.19 7.22
CA GLU A 75 13.22 1.73 7.22
C GLU A 75 14.42 1.16 6.45
N SER A 76 15.30 0.45 7.15
CA SER A 76 16.41 -0.30 6.56
C SER A 76 16.02 -1.77 6.46
N TYR A 77 15.76 -2.26 5.25
CA TYR A 77 15.61 -3.69 4.97
C TYR A 77 16.96 -4.26 4.52
N ASP A 78 17.51 -5.19 5.31
CA ASP A 78 18.62 -6.06 4.89
C ASP A 78 17.99 -7.36 4.39
N VAL A 79 17.95 -7.54 3.06
CA VAL A 79 17.55 -8.81 2.47
C VAL A 79 18.83 -9.54 2.10
N SER A 80 19.21 -10.48 2.94
CA SER A 80 20.28 -11.43 2.63
C SER A 80 19.74 -12.45 1.63
N VAL A 81 20.06 -12.30 0.35
CA VAL A 81 19.88 -13.32 -0.69
C VAL A 81 21.26 -13.87 -1.05
N ASP A 82 21.40 -15.19 -1.02
CA ASP A 82 22.65 -15.96 -0.91
C ASP A 82 23.76 -15.74 -1.97
N ASP A 83 23.64 -14.82 -2.94
CA ASP A 83 24.68 -14.61 -3.96
C ASP A 83 24.95 -13.14 -4.37
N ALA A 84 24.27 -12.15 -3.78
CA ALA A 84 24.60 -10.74 -4.02
C ALA A 84 24.05 -9.82 -2.92
N ARG A 85 24.94 -9.05 -2.28
CA ARG A 85 24.55 -7.96 -1.37
C ARG A 85 24.11 -6.76 -2.20
N GLU A 86 22.83 -6.70 -2.59
CA GLU A 86 22.22 -5.46 -3.07
C GLU A 86 21.68 -4.65 -1.89
N MET A 87 22.48 -3.68 -1.42
CA MET A 87 22.01 -2.68 -0.45
C MET A 87 21.08 -1.68 -1.15
N ARG A 88 19.82 -2.05 -1.40
CA ARG A 88 18.81 -1.10 -1.91
C ARG A 88 18.26 -0.26 -0.75
N ARG A 89 18.98 0.83 -0.44
CA ARG A 89 18.49 1.86 0.48
C ARG A 89 17.39 2.66 -0.21
N TYR A 90 16.14 2.22 -0.12
CA TYR A 90 15.00 3.07 -0.44
C TYR A 90 14.91 4.16 0.63
N ARG A 91 15.41 5.36 0.31
CA ARG A 91 15.07 6.56 1.07
C ARG A 91 13.66 6.96 0.62
N SER A 92 12.62 6.51 1.32
CA SER A 92 11.31 7.17 1.26
C SER A 92 11.47 8.52 1.96
N GLY A 93 11.98 9.51 1.23
CA GLY A 93 12.60 10.72 1.78
C GLY A 93 11.65 11.79 2.30
N SER A 94 10.50 11.47 2.89
CA SER A 94 9.54 12.51 3.33
C SER A 94 8.76 12.21 4.61
N GLY A 95 8.93 11.05 5.25
CA GLY A 95 8.06 10.72 6.38
C GLY A 95 6.59 10.62 5.95
N GLU A 96 6.35 10.08 4.76
CA GLU A 96 5.01 10.03 4.19
C GLU A 96 4.22 8.82 4.72
N LEU A 97 2.98 9.07 5.16
CA LEU A 97 2.05 8.02 5.57
C LEU A 97 1.87 7.02 4.43
N THR A 98 2.23 5.76 4.70
CA THR A 98 2.26 4.68 3.70
C THR A 98 1.41 3.51 4.17
N ILE A 99 0.59 2.97 3.27
CA ILE A 99 -0.20 1.75 3.48
C ILE A 99 0.52 0.62 2.74
N THR A 100 0.82 -0.47 3.43
CA THR A 100 1.58 -1.61 2.88
C THR A 100 0.75 -2.42 1.88
N ASP A 101 1.42 -3.16 0.98
CA ASP A 101 0.76 -4.04 0.00
C ASP A 101 -0.10 -5.11 0.67
N GLN A 102 0.30 -5.60 1.84
CA GLN A 102 -0.49 -6.55 2.62
C GLN A 102 -1.83 -5.96 3.05
N TRP A 103 -1.83 -4.73 3.57
CA TRP A 103 -3.05 -4.04 4.01
C TRP A 103 -3.95 -3.67 2.82
N TRP A 104 -3.37 -3.33 1.68
CA TRP A 104 -4.14 -3.19 0.44
C TRP A 104 -4.81 -4.50 0.03
N GLY A 105 -4.14 -5.63 0.23
CA GLY A 105 -4.70 -6.96 -0.01
C GLY A 105 -5.88 -7.31 0.90
N TRP A 106 -5.89 -6.80 2.14
CA TRP A 106 -7.03 -6.94 3.05
C TRP A 106 -8.23 -6.09 2.60
N LEU A 107 -7.99 -4.83 2.23
CA LEU A 107 -9.04 -3.90 1.79
C LEU A 107 -9.67 -4.29 0.45
N PHE A 108 -8.87 -4.82 -0.47
CA PHE A 108 -9.28 -5.09 -1.85
C PHE A 108 -8.82 -6.48 -2.30
N PRO A 109 -9.40 -7.56 -1.74
CA PRO A 109 -9.01 -8.92 -2.09
C PRO A 109 -9.22 -9.18 -3.58
N GLY A 110 -8.18 -9.67 -4.27
CA GLY A 110 -8.19 -9.96 -5.71
C GLY A 110 -7.66 -8.84 -6.61
N SER A 111 -7.45 -7.62 -6.10
CA SER A 111 -6.87 -6.51 -6.88
C SER A 111 -5.33 -6.52 -6.95
N VAL A 112 -4.68 -7.38 -6.15
CA VAL A 112 -3.22 -7.64 -6.17
C VAL A 112 -2.88 -8.76 -7.16
N SER A 113 -3.39 -8.69 -8.40
CA SER A 113 -2.99 -9.58 -9.50
C SER A 113 -2.24 -8.74 -10.53
N GLY A 114 -0.92 -8.59 -10.36
CA GLY A 114 -0.13 -7.65 -11.14
C GLY A 114 1.35 -7.97 -11.25
N ALA A 115 1.73 -9.24 -11.34
CA ALA A 115 3.02 -9.64 -11.90
C ALA A 115 2.80 -10.87 -12.78
N PHE A 116 3.50 -10.93 -13.91
CA PHE A 116 3.40 -11.91 -15.01
C PHE A 116 2.32 -11.65 -16.07
N SER A 117 2.57 -10.66 -16.94
CA SER A 117 2.16 -10.79 -18.35
C SER A 117 3.42 -11.06 -19.18
N VAL A 118 3.73 -12.35 -19.38
CA VAL A 118 4.55 -12.75 -20.53
C VAL A 118 3.56 -12.98 -21.67
N ARG A 119 3.50 -12.05 -22.62
CA ARG A 119 2.84 -12.29 -23.90
C ARG A 119 3.90 -12.85 -24.84
N PRO A 120 3.97 -14.18 -25.09
CA PRO A 120 4.72 -14.67 -26.23
C PRO A 120 3.98 -14.20 -27.49
N TYR A 121 4.55 -13.23 -28.19
CA TYR A 121 4.16 -12.95 -29.57
C TYR A 121 4.89 -13.98 -30.44
N GLY A 122 4.18 -15.03 -30.83
CA GLY A 122 4.64 -15.93 -31.88
C GLY A 122 4.17 -15.37 -33.22
N GLU A 123 5.08 -14.83 -34.01
CA GLU A 123 4.83 -14.51 -35.41
C GLU A 123 4.99 -15.82 -36.20
N PRO A 124 3.94 -16.31 -36.90
CA PRO A 124 4.13 -17.37 -37.86
C PRO A 124 4.82 -16.79 -39.10
N ASP A 125 6.07 -17.17 -39.34
CA ASP A 125 6.77 -16.89 -40.60
C ASP A 125 5.97 -17.49 -41.75
N GLY A 126 5.20 -16.64 -42.43
CA GLY A 126 4.55 -16.97 -43.68
C GLY A 126 5.60 -17.10 -44.78
N VAL A 127 6.11 -18.31 -45.00
CA VAL A 127 6.87 -18.61 -46.22
C VAL A 127 5.93 -18.47 -47.41
N SER A 128 6.04 -17.33 -48.07
CA SER A 128 5.30 -16.99 -49.28
C SER A 128 5.73 -17.93 -50.40
N ASP A 129 4.71 -18.46 -51.10
CA ASP A 129 4.82 -19.21 -52.35
C ASP A 129 5.90 -18.63 -53.28
N LEU A 130 6.99 -19.38 -53.47
CA LEU A 130 7.85 -19.20 -54.63
C LEU A 130 7.29 -20.05 -55.76
N ALA A 131 6.45 -19.41 -56.56
CA ALA A 131 6.12 -19.84 -57.90
C ALA A 131 7.39 -20.02 -58.75
N GLY A 132 7.44 -21.14 -59.48
CA GLY A 132 8.13 -21.25 -60.76
C GLY A 132 9.49 -21.94 -60.76
N TRP A 133 9.53 -23.12 -61.40
CA TRP A 133 10.44 -23.55 -62.47
C TRP A 133 10.70 -25.07 -62.43
N PRO A 134 11.08 -25.68 -63.57
CA PRO A 134 10.45 -25.73 -64.89
C PRO A 134 9.82 -27.10 -65.20
#